data_AF-A0A7W9CA94-F1
#
_entry.id   AF-A0A7W9CA94-F1
#
_cell.length_a   1.000
_cell.length_b   1.000
_cell.length_c   1.000
_cell.angle_alpha   90.00
_cell.angle_beta   90.00
_cell.angle_gamma   90.00
#
_symmetry.space_group_name_H-M   'P 1'
#
loop_
_entity.id
_entity.type
_entity.pdbx_description
1 polymer ?
#
loop_
_entity_poly.entity_id
_entity_poly.type
_entity_poly.pdbx_seq_one_letter_code
_entity_poly.pdbx_strand_id
1 'polypeptide(L)'
;MAQRTTRSETRTDPTRMVNQPALRSSDGTIWIVVSGLFVLICLVPLSLLTVIAPRASAPVAWVTAILVVVLFAALLASRWLVTQRERRLKIMAVLMLAMAAIALIGLVVCAAIEWSAVPAV
;
A
#
# COMPACT_ATOMS: atom_id res chain seq x y z
N MET A 1 -24.34 18.94 -41.78
CA MET A 1 -24.85 17.92 -40.83
C MET A 1 -23.92 16.68 -40.74
N ALA A 2 -22.59 16.83 -40.65
CA ALA A 2 -21.65 15.71 -40.82
C ALA A 2 -20.66 15.49 -39.64
N GLN A 3 -20.97 15.99 -38.45
CA GLN A 3 -20.00 16.02 -37.33
C GLN A 3 -20.42 15.23 -36.08
N ARG A 4 -21.57 14.53 -36.14
CA ARG A 4 -22.15 13.84 -34.97
C ARG A 4 -21.65 12.41 -34.79
N THR A 5 -21.10 11.79 -35.83
CA THR A 5 -20.72 10.37 -35.85
C THR A 5 -19.35 10.08 -35.23
N THR A 6 -18.37 10.98 -35.38
CA THR A 6 -16.99 10.75 -34.90
C THR A 6 -16.86 10.70 -33.38
N ARG A 7 -17.71 11.45 -32.66
CA ARG A 7 -17.67 11.55 -31.19
C ARG A 7 -18.28 10.34 -30.49
N SER A 8 -19.23 9.66 -31.13
CA SER A 8 -19.84 8.42 -30.59
C SER A 8 -18.94 7.20 -30.79
N GLU A 9 -18.22 7.13 -31.92
CA GLU A 9 -17.26 6.06 -32.21
C GLU A 9 -16.11 6.05 -31.22
N THR A 10 -15.46 7.20 -30.97
CA THR A 10 -14.39 7.33 -29.96
C THR A 10 -14.85 7.08 -28.52
N ARG A 11 -16.16 7.26 -28.23
CA ARG A 11 -16.72 6.98 -26.90
C ARG A 11 -16.92 5.48 -26.67
N THR A 12 -17.20 4.74 -27.72
CA THR A 12 -17.57 3.31 -27.67
C THR A 12 -16.45 2.40 -28.19
N ASP A 13 -15.33 2.99 -28.61
CA ASP A 13 -14.16 2.28 -29.11
C ASP A 13 -13.69 1.20 -28.11
N PRO A 14 -13.75 -0.09 -28.49
CA PRO A 14 -13.34 -1.20 -27.64
C PRO A 14 -11.81 -1.30 -27.46
N THR A 15 -11.02 -0.66 -28.32
CA THR A 15 -9.56 -0.60 -28.18
C THR A 15 -9.13 0.41 -27.12
N ARG A 16 -10.02 1.32 -26.71
CA ARG A 16 -9.77 2.28 -25.64
C ARG A 16 -9.66 1.56 -24.30
N MET A 17 -8.52 1.73 -23.62
CA MET A 17 -8.19 1.09 -22.33
C MET A 17 -9.31 1.19 -21.27
N VAL A 18 -10.07 2.30 -21.25
CA VAL A 18 -11.16 2.55 -20.29
C VAL A 18 -12.41 1.69 -20.55
N ASN A 19 -12.59 1.24 -21.79
CA ASN A 19 -13.74 0.45 -22.25
C ASN A 19 -13.48 -1.05 -22.24
N GLN A 20 -12.25 -1.48 -21.92
CA GLN A 20 -11.87 -2.88 -21.91
C GLN A 20 -12.40 -3.59 -20.64
N PRO A 21 -13.30 -4.58 -20.77
CA PRO A 21 -13.91 -5.29 -19.63
C PRO A 21 -12.87 -6.04 -18.79
N ALA A 22 -11.81 -6.54 -19.44
CA ALA A 22 -10.71 -7.26 -18.81
C ALA A 22 -9.94 -6.41 -17.79
N LEU A 23 -9.92 -5.08 -17.95
CA LEU A 23 -9.30 -4.15 -16.99
C LEU A 23 -10.26 -3.75 -15.85
N ARG A 24 -11.57 -3.96 -16.01
CA ARG A 24 -12.58 -3.62 -14.98
C ARG A 24 -12.92 -4.78 -14.05
N SER A 25 -12.53 -6.01 -14.38
CA SER A 25 -12.87 -7.21 -13.60
C SER A 25 -11.97 -7.45 -12.37
N SER A 26 -10.94 -6.64 -12.13
CA SER A 26 -10.13 -6.78 -10.92
C SER A 26 -10.99 -6.59 -9.65
N ASP A 27 -10.99 -7.61 -8.79
CA ASP A 27 -11.93 -7.73 -7.66
C ASP A 27 -11.48 -6.94 -6.42
N GLY A 28 -10.27 -6.38 -6.46
CA GLY A 28 -9.62 -5.75 -5.31
C GLY A 28 -8.94 -6.76 -4.37
N THR A 29 -9.18 -8.06 -4.52
CA THR A 29 -8.53 -9.13 -3.75
C THR A 29 -7.01 -9.10 -3.90
N ILE A 30 -6.51 -8.77 -5.10
CA ILE A 30 -5.07 -8.65 -5.35
C ILE A 30 -4.40 -7.60 -4.46
N TRP A 31 -5.09 -6.49 -4.17
CA TRP A 31 -4.58 -5.46 -3.27
C TRP A 31 -4.43 -6.00 -1.84
N ILE A 32 -5.38 -6.82 -1.37
CA ILE A 32 -5.31 -7.43 -0.04
C ILE A 32 -4.16 -8.43 0.03
N VAL A 33 -4.01 -9.30 -0.96
CA VAL A 33 -2.95 -10.32 -0.99
C VAL A 33 -1.57 -9.65 -1.02
N VAL A 34 -1.36 -8.70 -1.93
CA VAL A 34 -0.07 -8.00 -2.07
C VAL A 34 0.23 -7.15 -0.83
N SER A 35 -0.77 -6.46 -0.27
CA SER A 35 -0.57 -5.69 0.96
C SER A 35 -0.28 -6.59 2.16
N GLY A 36 -0.96 -7.74 2.27
CA GLY A 36 -0.72 -8.70 3.35
C GLY A 36 0.69 -9.28 3.28
N LEU A 37 1.14 -9.64 2.08
CA LEU A 37 2.52 -10.09 1.87
C LEU A 37 3.53 -8.97 2.21
N PHE A 38 3.25 -7.74 1.81
CA PHE A 38 4.06 -6.58 2.16
C PHE A 38 4.18 -6.38 3.67
N VAL A 39 3.06 -6.43 4.41
CA VAL A 39 3.04 -6.35 5.87
C VAL A 39 3.90 -7.45 6.50
N LEU A 40 3.75 -8.70 6.06
CA LEU A 40 4.54 -9.82 6.56
C LEU A 40 6.03 -9.59 6.34
N ILE A 41 6.43 -9.13 5.15
CA ILE A 41 7.83 -8.83 4.83
C ILE A 41 8.38 -7.72 5.72
N CYS A 42 7.61 -6.65 5.95
CA CYS A 42 8.03 -5.53 6.81
C CYS A 42 8.08 -5.90 8.29
N LEU A 43 7.21 -6.81 8.76
CA LEU A 43 7.21 -7.22 10.16
C LEU A 43 8.45 -8.04 10.53
N VAL A 44 9.11 -8.72 9.59
CA VAL A 44 10.34 -9.49 9.86
C VAL A 44 11.46 -8.60 10.46
N PRO A 45 11.94 -7.54 9.77
CA PRO A 45 12.97 -6.68 10.35
C PRO A 45 12.47 -5.88 11.57
N LEU A 46 11.21 -5.44 11.57
CA LEU A 46 10.65 -4.69 12.71
C LEU A 46 10.55 -5.55 13.97
N SER A 47 10.17 -6.83 13.85
CA SER A 47 10.12 -7.78 14.97
C SER A 47 11.52 -8.12 15.49
N LEU A 48 12.53 -8.19 14.60
CA LEU A 48 13.92 -8.37 14.99
C LEU A 48 14.40 -7.21 15.89
N LEU A 49 14.08 -5.97 15.52
CA LEU A 49 14.48 -4.76 16.28
C LEU A 49 13.70 -4.54 17.58
N THR A 50 12.53 -5.19 17.74
CA THR A 50 11.61 -4.95 18.87
C THR A 50 11.55 -6.10 19.86
N VAL A 51 11.42 -7.35 19.38
CA VAL A 51 11.12 -8.52 20.21
C VAL A 51 12.33 -9.43 20.37
N ILE A 52 13.06 -9.69 19.28
CA ILE A 52 14.14 -10.69 19.28
C ILE A 52 15.43 -10.13 19.88
N ALA A 53 15.83 -8.94 19.43
CA ALA A 53 17.02 -8.24 19.92
C ALA A 53 16.68 -6.77 20.08
N PRO A 54 16.03 -6.37 21.19
CA PRO A 54 15.65 -4.97 21.40
C PRO A 54 16.87 -4.06 21.33
N ARG A 55 16.83 -3.08 20.42
CA ARG A 55 17.92 -2.11 20.23
C ARG A 55 17.46 -0.70 20.59
N ALA A 56 18.36 0.29 20.44
CA ALA A 56 18.04 1.69 20.71
C ALA A 56 16.86 2.21 19.85
N SER A 57 16.67 1.63 18.67
CA SER A 57 15.56 1.94 17.76
C SER A 57 14.21 1.27 18.09
N ALA A 58 14.11 0.45 19.15
CA ALA A 58 12.91 -0.32 19.46
C ALA A 58 11.60 0.50 19.55
N PRO A 59 11.56 1.70 20.15
CA PRO A 59 10.32 2.50 20.19
C PRO A 59 9.84 2.91 18.79
N VAL A 60 10.75 3.29 17.91
CA VAL A 60 10.43 3.68 16.52
C VAL A 60 9.93 2.48 15.74
N ALA A 61 10.57 1.31 15.92
CA ALA A 61 10.16 0.08 15.27
C ALA A 61 8.75 -0.36 15.72
N TRP A 62 8.41 -0.22 17.00
CA TRP A 62 7.05 -0.48 17.50
C TRP A 62 6.00 0.45 16.87
N VAL A 63 6.25 1.76 16.88
CA VAL A 63 5.33 2.74 16.27
C VAL A 63 5.14 2.45 14.78
N THR A 64 6.22 2.13 14.07
CA THR A 64 6.17 1.79 12.64
C THR A 64 5.34 0.53 12.40
N ALA A 65 5.57 -0.53 13.19
CA ALA A 65 4.82 -1.78 13.08
C ALA A 65 3.32 -1.56 13.33
N ILE A 66 2.96 -0.80 14.37
CA ILE A 66 1.56 -0.49 14.70
C ILE A 66 0.90 0.28 13.55
N LEU A 67 1.55 1.31 13.01
CA LEU A 67 1.01 2.09 11.90
C LEU A 67 0.76 1.25 10.66
N VAL A 68 1.70 0.37 10.30
CA VAL A 68 1.56 -0.54 9.15
C VAL A 68 0.38 -1.50 9.35
N VAL A 69 0.24 -2.08 10.54
CA VAL A 69 -0.88 -2.97 10.87
C VAL A 69 -2.22 -2.23 10.83
N VAL A 70 -2.30 -1.01 11.38
CA VAL A 70 -3.51 -0.19 11.37
C VAL A 70 -3.92 0.18 9.95
N LEU A 71 -2.97 0.57 9.10
CA LEU A 71 -3.25 0.89 7.70
C LEU A 71 -3.69 -0.34 6.91
N PHE A 72 -3.14 -1.52 7.19
CA PHE A 72 -3.61 -2.76 6.60
C PHE A 72 -5.04 -3.08 7.03
N ALA A 73 -5.36 -2.90 8.32
CA ALA A 73 -6.73 -3.03 8.82
C ALA A 73 -7.68 -2.03 8.15
N ALA A 74 -7.26 -0.78 7.93
CA ALA A 74 -8.02 0.20 7.17
C ALA A 74 -8.23 -0.22 5.71
N LEU A 75 -7.24 -0.87 5.08
CA LEU A 75 -7.36 -1.42 3.74
C LEU A 75 -8.40 -2.54 3.71
N LEU A 76 -8.39 -3.45 4.69
CA LEU A 76 -9.42 -4.48 4.84
C LEU A 76 -10.81 -3.84 5.04
N ALA A 77 -10.93 -2.87 5.95
CA ALA A 77 -12.17 -2.15 6.20
C ALA A 77 -12.72 -1.47 4.93
N SER A 78 -11.84 -0.87 4.12
CA SER A 78 -12.23 -0.22 2.86
C SER A 78 -12.90 -1.19 1.88
N ARG A 79 -12.62 -2.50 1.97
CA ARG A 79 -13.23 -3.53 1.12
C ARG A 79 -14.73 -3.66 1.36
N TRP A 80 -15.16 -3.47 2.61
CA TRP A 80 -16.56 -3.60 3.04
C TRP A 80 -17.29 -2.26 3.09
N LEU A 81 -16.58 -1.17 3.43
CA LEU A 81 -17.19 0.16 3.57
C LEU A 81 -17.41 0.88 2.22
N VAL A 82 -16.66 0.55 1.16
CA VAL A 82 -16.70 1.29 -0.11
C VAL A 82 -17.43 0.51 -1.20
N THR A 83 -18.68 0.89 -1.46
CA THR A 83 -19.55 0.26 -2.46
C THR A 83 -19.13 0.59 -3.90
N GLN A 84 -18.57 1.78 -4.15
CA GLN A 84 -18.13 2.19 -5.49
C GLN A 84 -16.78 1.55 -5.86
N ARG A 85 -16.79 0.70 -6.91
CA ARG A 85 -15.64 -0.10 -7.34
C ARG A 85 -14.38 0.73 -7.67
N GLU A 86 -14.53 1.83 -8.41
CA GLU A 86 -13.40 2.68 -8.81
C GLU A 86 -12.79 3.43 -7.62
N ARG A 87 -13.63 3.94 -6.72
CA ARG A 87 -13.18 4.63 -5.49
C ARG A 87 -12.49 3.66 -4.54
N ARG A 88 -12.99 2.43 -4.43
CA ARG A 88 -12.39 1.36 -3.63
C ARG A 88 -10.95 1.05 -4.07
N LEU A 89 -10.72 0.89 -5.38
CA LEU A 89 -9.38 0.64 -5.92
C LEU A 89 -8.40 1.79 -5.62
N LYS A 90 -8.85 3.05 -5.78
CA LYS A 90 -8.02 4.22 -5.44
C LYS A 90 -7.65 4.27 -3.96
N ILE A 91 -8.61 4.01 -3.07
CA ILE A 91 -8.37 4.00 -1.62
C ILE A 91 -7.39 2.89 -1.24
N MET A 92 -7.58 1.68 -1.77
CA MET A 92 -6.68 0.55 -1.53
C MET A 92 -5.25 0.85 -2.00
N ALA A 93 -5.09 1.47 -3.18
CA ALA A 93 -3.79 1.85 -3.71
C ALA A 93 -3.10 2.91 -2.83
N VAL A 94 -3.84 3.93 -2.39
CA VAL A 94 -3.30 4.98 -1.49
C VAL A 94 -2.88 4.39 -0.15
N LEU A 95 -3.68 3.48 0.43
CA LEU A 95 -3.34 2.82 1.68
C LEU A 95 -2.09 1.94 1.55
N MET A 96 -1.96 1.19 0.46
CA MET A 96 -0.74 0.42 0.15
C MET A 96 0.49 1.33 0.07
N LEU A 97 0.41 2.44 -0.67
CA LEU A 97 1.52 3.38 -0.80
C LEU A 97 1.85 4.06 0.53
N ALA A 98 0.85 4.39 1.34
CA ALA A 98 1.05 4.94 2.68
C ALA A 98 1.78 3.95 3.59
N MET A 99 1.38 2.68 3.58
CA MET A 99 2.10 1.61 4.31
C MET A 99 3.55 1.50 3.84
N ALA A 100 3.78 1.53 2.53
CA ALA A 100 5.12 1.45 1.97
C ALA A 100 6.00 2.62 2.40
N ALA A 101 5.48 3.84 2.34
CA ALA A 101 6.20 5.03 2.78
C ALA A 101 6.53 4.98 4.27
N ILE A 102 5.56 4.63 5.13
CA ILE A 102 5.77 4.54 6.58
C ILE A 102 6.77 3.45 6.94
N ALA A 103 6.65 2.27 6.36
CA ALA A 103 7.58 1.17 6.61
C ALA A 103 9.01 1.53 6.18
N LEU A 104 9.17 2.16 5.02
CA LEU A 104 10.46 2.61 4.52
C LEU A 104 11.07 3.68 5.44
N ILE A 105 10.31 4.72 5.76
CA ILE A 105 10.76 5.81 6.64
C ILE A 105 11.14 5.26 8.02
N GLY A 106 10.27 4.44 8.62
CA GLY A 106 10.50 3.86 9.93
C GLY A 106 11.75 2.98 9.96
N LEU A 107 11.97 2.15 8.94
CA LEU A 107 13.17 1.31 8.84
C LEU A 107 14.44 2.14 8.64
N VAL A 108 14.39 3.19 7.81
CA VAL A 108 15.52 4.12 7.61
C VAL A 108 15.87 4.84 8.91
N VAL A 109 14.88 5.31 9.66
CA VAL A 109 15.10 5.95 10.97
C VAL A 109 15.71 4.95 11.96
N CYS A 110 15.21 3.72 12.00
CA CYS A 110 15.80 2.68 12.85
C CYS A 110 17.27 2.44 12.48
N ALA A 111 17.58 2.29 11.19
CA ALA A 111 18.94 2.09 10.71
C ALA A 111 19.85 3.28 11.08
N ALA A 112 19.36 4.52 10.96
CA ALA A 112 20.12 5.72 11.33
C ALA A 112 20.43 5.77 12.84
N ILE A 113 19.46 5.40 13.69
CA ILE A 113 19.67 5.32 15.15
C ILE A 113 20.74 4.27 15.47
N GLU A 114 20.62 3.06 14.93
CA GLU A 114 21.60 1.99 15.17
C GLU A 114 22.99 2.35 14.67
N TRP A 115 23.09 3.01 13.50
CA TRP A 115 24.35 3.46 12.95
C TRP A 115 25.04 4.49 13.87
N SER A 116 24.27 5.45 14.41
CA SER A 116 24.79 6.45 15.34
C SER A 116 25.23 5.87 16.69
N ALA A 117 24.73 4.68 17.05
CA ALA A 117 25.11 3.98 18.27
C ALA A 117 26.41 3.18 18.12
N VAL A 118 26.93 3.00 16.90
CA VAL A 118 28.24 2.37 16.68
C VAL A 118 29.32 3.41 16.97
N PRO A 119 30.20 3.20 17.97
CA PRO A 119 31.30 4.11 18.22
C PRO A 119 32.23 4.16 17.01
N ALA A 120 32.56 5.36 16.53
CA ALA A 120 33.55 5.55 15.48
C ALA A 120 34.91 5.08 16.02
N VAL A 121 35.42 3.99 15.44
CA VAL A 121 36.80 3.50 15.66
C VAL A 121 37.79 4.45 15.02
#